data_AF-A0A815XKP3-F1
#
_entry.id   AF-A0A815XKP3-F1
#
_cell.length_a   1.000
_cell.length_b   1.000
_cell.length_c   1.000
_cell.angle_alpha   90.00
_cell.angle_beta   90.00
_cell.angle_gamma   90.00
#
_symmetry.space_group_name_H-M   'P 1'
#
loop_
_entity.id
_entity.type
_entity.pdbx_description
1 polymer ?
#
loop_
_entity_poly.entity_id
_entity_poly.type
_entity_poly.pdbx_seq_one_letter_code
_entity_poly.pdbx_strand_id
1 'polypeptide(L)' 'YTPPHRNQVSAQIKKLYHYHYKLLKQELEEVEQLALTFDFWSDRQANSFLCATGNYG' A
#
# COMPACT_ATOMS: atom_id res chain seq x y z
N TYR A 1 -9.90 28.89 2.57
CA TYR A 1 -9.15 27.62 2.40
C TYR A 1 -9.42 27.10 1.02
N THR A 2 -8.39 26.84 0.22
CA THR A 2 -8.53 26.35 -1.16
C THR A 2 -7.98 24.92 -1.22
N PRO A 3 -8.76 23.92 -1.68
CA PRO A 3 -8.27 22.56 -1.82
C PRO A 3 -7.04 22.48 -2.74
N PRO A 4 -6.07 21.61 -2.45
CA PRO A 4 -4.90 21.43 -3.30
C PRO A 4 -5.27 20.83 -4.66
N HIS A 5 -4.46 21.12 -5.68
CA HIS A 5 -4.66 20.57 -7.02
C HIS A 5 -4.38 19.05 -7.03
N ARG A 6 -5.12 18.27 -7.85
CA ARG A 6 -4.95 16.80 -7.97
C ARG A 6 -3.49 16.37 -8.17
N ASN A 7 -2.73 17.12 -8.97
CA ASN A 7 -1.33 16.83 -9.23
C ASN A 7 -0.45 17.00 -7.97
N GLN A 8 -0.75 17.98 -7.13
CA GLN A 8 -0.05 18.19 -5.86
C GLN A 8 -0.36 17.04 -4.89
N VAL A 9 -1.64 16.64 -4.79
CA VAL A 9 -2.05 15.48 -3.98
C VAL A 9 -1.35 14.21 -4.45
N SER A 10 -1.35 13.95 -5.76
CA SER A 10 -0.70 12.77 -6.35
C SER A 10 0.81 12.76 -6.09
N ALA A 11 1.48 13.92 -6.18
CA ALA A 11 2.90 14.05 -5.87
C ALA A 11 3.17 13.80 -4.38
N GLN A 12 2.30 14.29 -3.48
CA GLN A 12 2.42 14.06 -2.05
C GLN A 12 2.21 12.58 -1.69
N ILE A 13 1.20 11.92 -2.25
CA ILE A 13 0.97 10.48 -2.04
C ILE A 13 2.19 9.67 -2.47
N LYS A 14 2.79 9.98 -3.64
CA LYS A 14 4.03 9.32 -4.07
C LYS A 14 5.16 9.55 -3.08
N LYS A 15 5.36 10.76 -2.58
CA LYS A 15 6.42 11.04 -1.59
C LYS A 15 6.21 10.23 -0.30
N LEU A 16 4.98 10.19 0.21
CA LEU A 16 4.63 9.39 1.39
C LEU A 16 4.89 7.90 1.17
N TYR A 17 4.48 7.36 0.01
CA TYR A 17 4.75 5.97 -0.34
C TYR A 17 6.25 5.63 -0.25
N HIS A 18 7.12 6.44 -0.88
CA HIS A 18 8.56 6.15 -0.87
C HIS A 18 9.17 6.26 0.53
N TYR A 19 8.67 7.19 1.35
CA TYR A 19 9.10 7.32 2.75
C TYR A 19 8.72 6.08 3.55
N HIS A 20 7.45 5.68 3.54
CA HIS A 20 6.97 4.51 4.28
C HIS A 20 7.56 3.21 3.77
N TYR A 21 7.77 3.07 2.46
CA TYR A 21 8.42 1.90 1.86
C TYR A 21 9.82 1.67 2.44
N LYS A 22 10.62 2.74 2.61
CA LYS A 22 11.97 2.61 3.17
C LYS A 22 11.94 2.14 4.62
N LEU A 23 11.04 2.70 5.43
CA LEU A 23 10.88 2.31 6.83
C LEU A 23 10.42 0.86 6.95
N LEU A 24 9.35 0.50 6.22
CA LEU A 24 8.82 -0.85 6.19
C LEU A 24 9.87 -1.88 5.76
N LYS A 25 10.69 -1.55 4.75
CA LYS A 25 11.76 -2.44 4.30
C LYS A 25 12.78 -2.72 5.41
N GLN A 26 13.16 -1.70 6.19
CA GLN A 26 14.08 -1.87 7.31
C GLN A 26 13.45 -2.72 8.41
N GLU A 27 12.19 -2.48 8.76
CA GLU A 27 11.48 -3.30 9.74
C GLU A 27 11.39 -4.78 9.31
N LEU A 28 11.06 -5.04 8.05
CA LEU A 28 10.95 -6.40 7.52
C LEU A 28 12.28 -7.17 7.46
N GLU A 29 13.43 -6.51 7.52
CA GLU A 29 14.73 -7.18 7.62
C GLU A 29 14.94 -7.85 9.00
N GLU A 30 14.21 -7.39 10.03
CA GLU A 30 14.28 -7.89 11.40
C GLU A 30 13.16 -8.89 11.75
N VAL A 31 12.15 -9.01 10.89
CA VAL A 31 10.98 -9.86 11.11
C VAL A 31 11.31 -11.33 10.81
N GLU A 32 11.13 -12.20 11.82
CA GLU A 32 11.34 -13.65 11.65
C GLU A 32 10.21 -14.34 10.87
N GLN A 33 8.98 -13.85 11.00
CA GLN A 33 7.80 -14.47 10.40
C GLN A 33 6.87 -13.43 9.79
N LEU A 34 6.48 -13.68 8.55
CA LEU A 34 5.54 -12.84 7.80
C LEU A 34 4.36 -13.71 7.34
N ALA A 35 3.17 -13.37 7.81
CA ALA A 35 1.93 -13.99 7.34
C ALA A 35 1.31 -13.14 6.22
N LEU A 36 1.06 -13.73 5.06
CA LEU A 36 0.39 -13.05 3.95
C LEU A 36 -1.07 -13.47 3.87
N THR A 37 -1.99 -12.51 3.84
CA THR A 37 -3.41 -12.73 3.54
C THR A 37 -3.70 -12.24 2.13
N PHE A 38 -4.48 -13.01 1.38
CA PHE A 38 -4.86 -12.69 0.02
C PHE A 38 -6.38 -12.57 -0.08
N ASP A 39 -6.85 -11.42 -0.52
CA ASP A 39 -8.26 -11.19 -0.82
C ASP A 39 -8.44 -11.18 -2.34
N PHE A 40 -9.36 -12.01 -2.83
CA PHE A 40 -9.72 -12.07 -4.24
C PHE A 40 -11.20 -11.78 -4.39
N TRP A 41 -11.55 -10.85 -5.27
CA TRP A 41 -12.93 -10.54 -5.60
C TRP A 41 -13.07 -10.12 -7.06
N SER A 42 -14.30 -10.13 -7.55
CA SER A 42 -14.64 -9.54 -8.83
C SER A 42 -15.72 -8.48 -8.65
N ASP A 43 -15.68 -7.42 -9.46
CA ASP A 43 -16.74 -6.41 -9.46
C ASP A 43 -17.89 -6.79 -10.41
N ARG A 44 -18.94 -5.96 -10.43
CA ARG A 44 -20.10 -6.15 -11.32
C ARG A 44 -19.77 -5.96 -12.81
N GLN A 45 -18.59 -5.45 -13.14
CA GLN A 45 -18.10 -5.27 -14.51
C GLN A 45 -17.18 -6.43 -14.95
N ALA A 46 -17.14 -7.52 -14.16
CA ALA A 46 -16.30 -8.69 -14.39
C ALA A 46 -14.78 -8.39 -14.32
N ASN A 47 -14.36 -7.30 -13.68
CA ASN A 47 -12.96 -7.09 -13.34
C ASN A 47 -12.59 -7.95 -12.13
N SER A 48 -11.47 -8.66 -12.19
CA SER A 48 -10.92 -9.40 -11.07
C SER A 48 -9.83 -8.61 -10.36
N PHE A 49 -9.85 -8.63 -9.03
CA PHE A 49 -8.91 -7.93 -8.16
C PHE A 49 -8.24 -8.93 -7.23
N LEU A 50 -6.94 -8.75 -7.02
CA LEU A 50 -6.15 -9.47 -6.05
C LEU A 50 -5.47 -8.46 -5.13
N CYS A 51 -5.74 -8.56 -3.83
CA CYS A 51 -5.05 -7.80 -2.80
C CYS A 51 -4.19 -8.77 -1.98
N ALA A 52 -2.95 -8.36 -1.67
CA ALA A 52 -2.07 -9.08 -0.77
C ALA A 52 -1.72 -8.17 0.41
N THR A 53 -1.91 -8.65 1.64
CA THR A 53 -1.60 -7.92 2.87
C THR A 53 -0.60 -8.71 3.69
N GLY A 54 0.49 -8.08 4.11
CA GLY A 54 1.47 -8.67 5.01
C GLY A 54 1.19 -8.32 6.46
N ASN A 55 1.12 -9.35 7.32
CA ASN A 55 0.92 -9.26 8.75
C ASN A 55 2.18 -9.81 9.44
N TYR A 56 2.83 -8.98 10.23
CA TYR A 56 4.05 -9.30 10.96
C TYR A 56 3.99 -8.63 12.34
N GLY A 57 4.73 -9.17 13.31
CA GLY A 57 4.79 -8.70 14.69
C GLY A 57 6.07 -9.11 15.38
#